data_AF-A0A514WZN4-F1
#
_entry.id   AF-A0A514WZN4-F1
#
_cell.length_a   1.000
_cell.length_b   1.000
_cell.length_c   1.000
_cell.angle_alpha   90.00
_cell.angle_beta   90.00
_cell.angle_gamma   90.00
#
_symmetry.space_group_name_H-M   'P 1'
#
loop_
_entity.id
_entity.type
_entity.pdbx_description
1 polymer ?
#
loop_
_entity_poly.entity_id
_entity_poly.type
_entity_poly.pdbx_seq_one_letter_code
_entity_poly.pdbx_strand_id
1 'polypeptide(L)'
;MGTRWLHIVLVVLAMMTVANAFAQAPRSSSSSATCAVSKNSKLAMDQRDDARMACLKQKKAQLSVAQCLGVAASMEYTTNGDEARMVCLYDLGSRVSAKECLAITKAIEYPDSGDEARWECIRRFNKSLSTKQCRVFAKAMSYPANAQRAEQYCSGELQ
;
A
#
# COMPACT_ATOMS: atom_id res chain seq x y z
N MET A 1 -52.50 11.05 -40.57
CA MET A 1 -51.56 10.54 -39.56
C MET A 1 -50.14 10.81 -40.07
N GLY A 2 -49.41 11.86 -39.76
CA GLY A 2 -49.48 12.88 -38.71
C GLY A 2 -48.02 13.19 -38.39
N THR A 3 -47.36 14.01 -39.22
CA THR A 3 -45.93 14.41 -39.17
C THR A 3 -45.45 14.89 -37.79
N ARG A 4 -46.40 15.19 -36.89
CA ARG A 4 -46.20 15.48 -35.48
C ARG A 4 -45.53 14.35 -34.69
N TRP A 5 -45.79 13.08 -35.03
CA TRP A 5 -45.14 11.94 -34.37
C TRP A 5 -43.65 11.83 -34.73
N LEU A 6 -43.27 12.18 -35.96
CA LEU A 6 -41.88 12.17 -36.40
C LEU A 6 -41.05 13.25 -35.68
N HIS A 7 -41.61 14.43 -35.43
CA HIS A 7 -40.92 15.48 -34.69
C HIS A 7 -40.72 15.14 -33.21
N ILE A 8 -41.69 14.46 -32.58
CA ILE A 8 -41.56 14.04 -31.17
C ILE A 8 -40.45 12.98 -31.03
N VAL A 9 -40.39 12.01 -31.95
CA VAL A 9 -39.31 10.99 -31.94
C VAL A 9 -37.93 11.62 -32.19
N LEU A 10 -37.83 12.59 -33.10
CA LEU A 10 -36.56 13.27 -33.41
C LEU A 10 -36.04 14.14 -32.25
N VAL A 11 -36.94 14.81 -31.50
CA VAL A 11 -36.55 15.63 -30.35
C VAL A 11 -36.10 14.76 -29.17
N VAL A 12 -36.75 13.60 -28.93
CA VAL A 12 -36.34 12.67 -27.87
C VAL A 12 -35.00 12.00 -28.21
N LEU A 13 -34.74 11.66 -29.48
CA LEU A 13 -33.45 11.09 -29.91
C LEU A 13 -32.30 12.11 -29.81
N ALA A 14 -32.57 13.39 -30.08
CA ALA A 14 -31.57 14.46 -29.96
C ALA A 14 -31.24 14.83 -28.50
N MET A 15 -32.18 14.66 -27.55
CA MET A 15 -31.89 14.89 -26.13
C MET A 15 -31.09 13.76 -25.48
N MET A 16 -31.08 12.54 -26.04
CA MET A 16 -30.26 11.44 -25.51
C MET A 16 -28.78 11.49 -25.94
N THR A 17 -28.40 12.29 -26.93
CA THR A 17 -27.00 12.39 -27.38
C THR A 17 -26.19 13.52 -26.73
N VAL A 18 -26.85 14.48 -26.07
CA VAL A 18 -26.17 15.63 -25.41
C VAL A 18 -25.76 15.32 -23.96
N ALA A 19 -26.25 14.24 -23.36
CA ALA A 19 -25.88 13.84 -22.00
C ALA A 19 -24.50 13.13 -21.90
N ASN A 20 -23.84 12.78 -23.01
CA ASN A 20 -22.57 12.06 -23.01
C ASN A 20 -21.33 12.91 -23.38
N ALA A 21 -21.47 14.22 -23.51
CA ALA A 21 -20.36 15.13 -23.85
C ALA A 21 -19.60 15.69 -22.62
N PHE A 22 -19.90 15.21 -21.41
CA PHE A 22 -19.07 15.39 -20.21
C PHE A 22 -18.43 14.06 -19.77
N ALA A 23 -18.12 13.18 -20.73
CA ALA A 23 -16.97 12.30 -20.56
C ALA A 23 -15.72 13.18 -20.65
N GLN A 24 -15.39 13.86 -19.55
CA GLN A 24 -14.01 14.26 -19.30
C GLN A 24 -13.18 13.02 -19.55
N ALA A 25 -12.42 13.04 -20.65
CA ALA A 25 -11.30 12.13 -20.82
C ALA A 25 -10.59 12.07 -19.47
N PRO A 26 -10.30 10.88 -18.91
CA PRO A 26 -9.37 10.83 -17.81
C PRO A 26 -8.11 11.46 -18.36
N ARG A 27 -7.84 12.70 -17.95
CA ARG A 27 -6.52 13.26 -18.04
C ARG A 27 -5.69 12.22 -17.31
N SER A 28 -4.92 11.47 -18.09
CA SER A 28 -3.73 10.76 -17.68
C SER A 28 -2.74 11.81 -17.16
N SER A 29 -3.14 12.54 -16.12
CA SER A 29 -2.20 13.03 -15.15
C SER A 29 -1.70 11.77 -14.46
N SER A 30 -0.56 11.29 -14.93
CA SER A 30 0.45 10.67 -14.09
C SER A 30 0.88 11.64 -12.98
N SER A 31 -0.09 12.22 -12.23
CA SER A 31 0.20 12.85 -10.96
C SER A 31 0.62 11.69 -10.09
N SER A 32 1.94 11.53 -9.96
CA SER A 32 2.56 10.82 -8.86
C SER A 32 1.65 11.01 -7.66
N ALA A 33 1.06 9.94 -7.14
CA ALA A 33 0.20 9.98 -5.97
C ALA A 33 1.09 10.29 -4.75
N THR A 34 1.61 11.52 -4.72
CA THR A 34 2.55 11.98 -3.71
C THR A 34 1.71 12.37 -2.53
N CYS A 35 1.68 11.51 -1.52
CA CYS A 35 1.27 11.88 -0.17
C CYS A 35 2.33 12.78 0.50
N ALA A 36 2.99 13.63 -0.28
CA ALA A 36 4.02 14.53 0.18
C ALA A 36 3.35 15.77 0.78
N VAL A 37 3.63 16.00 2.06
CA VAL A 37 3.30 17.25 2.74
C VAL A 37 4.56 18.11 2.73
N SER A 38 4.43 19.36 2.24
CA SER A 38 5.55 20.30 2.18
C SER A 38 6.12 20.55 3.58
N LYS A 39 7.45 20.51 3.69
CA LYS A 39 8.18 20.88 4.93
C LYS A 39 7.97 22.34 5.32
N ASN A 40 7.56 23.19 4.37
CA ASN A 40 7.24 24.60 4.61
C ASN A 40 5.76 24.82 4.98
N SER A 41 4.99 23.75 5.23
CA SER A 41 3.63 23.90 5.73
C SER A 41 3.65 24.46 7.15
N LYS A 42 2.65 25.28 7.50
CA LYS A 42 2.46 25.81 8.86
C LYS A 42 1.96 24.75 9.87
N LEU A 43 1.88 23.49 9.46
CA LEU A 43 1.41 22.38 10.27
C LEU A 43 2.50 21.94 11.24
N ALA A 44 2.11 21.47 12.42
CA ALA A 44 3.03 20.82 13.35
C ALA A 44 3.47 19.43 12.82
N MET A 45 4.54 18.86 13.39
CA MET A 45 5.14 17.59 12.89
C MET A 45 4.14 16.44 12.87
N ASP A 46 3.37 16.30 13.96
CA ASP A 46 2.28 15.34 14.15
C ASP A 46 1.19 15.52 13.08
N GLN A 47 0.75 16.75 12.86
CA GLN A 47 -0.26 17.07 11.85
C GLN A 47 0.20 16.75 10.42
N ARG A 48 1.50 16.91 10.14
CA ARG A 48 2.06 16.55 8.83
C ARG A 48 2.07 15.03 8.65
N ASP A 49 2.46 14.28 9.67
CA ASP A 49 2.43 12.81 9.63
C ASP A 49 0.99 12.29 9.52
N ASP A 50 0.04 12.86 10.27
CA ASP A 50 -1.38 12.53 10.16
C ASP A 50 -1.90 12.74 8.75
N ALA A 51 -1.54 13.85 8.11
CA ALA A 51 -1.92 14.14 6.73
C ALA A 51 -1.29 13.15 5.74
N ARG A 52 0.00 12.77 5.94
CA ARG A 52 0.67 11.74 5.13
C ARG A 52 -0.01 10.38 5.30
N MET A 53 -0.33 10.00 6.54
CA MET A 53 -0.95 8.72 6.88
C MET A 53 -2.37 8.62 6.33
N ALA A 54 -3.16 9.69 6.46
CA ALA A 54 -4.49 9.77 5.90
C ALA A 54 -4.46 9.61 4.36
N CYS A 55 -3.55 10.31 3.69
CA CYS A 55 -3.35 10.16 2.26
C CYS A 55 -2.91 8.74 1.88
N LEU A 56 -1.99 8.15 2.64
CA LEU A 56 -1.50 6.79 2.42
C LEU A 56 -2.65 5.79 2.45
N LYS A 57 -3.46 5.83 3.52
CA LYS A 57 -4.64 4.97 3.70
C LYS A 57 -5.67 5.18 2.59
N GLN A 58 -5.86 6.42 2.12
CA GLN A 58 -6.79 6.72 1.01
C GLN A 58 -6.28 6.22 -0.35
N LYS A 59 -4.97 6.33 -0.63
CA LYS A 59 -4.40 6.07 -1.95
C LYS A 59 -3.68 4.73 -2.07
N LYS A 60 -3.63 3.91 -1.03
CA LYS A 60 -2.89 2.62 -0.99
C LYS A 60 -3.10 1.71 -2.21
N ALA A 61 -4.32 1.65 -2.75
CA ALA A 61 -4.64 0.84 -3.93
C ALA A 61 -4.01 1.35 -5.24
N GLN A 62 -3.58 2.61 -5.28
CA GLN A 62 -2.95 3.28 -6.43
C GLN A 62 -1.43 3.36 -6.32
N LEU A 63 -0.87 3.05 -5.14
CA LEU A 63 0.56 3.15 -4.88
C LEU A 63 1.28 1.84 -5.24
N SER A 64 2.49 1.98 -5.78
CA SER A 64 3.48 0.90 -5.77
C SER A 64 4.09 0.72 -4.38
N VAL A 65 4.72 -0.42 -4.13
CA VAL A 65 5.41 -0.69 -2.85
C VAL A 65 6.49 0.37 -2.60
N ALA A 66 7.27 0.74 -3.62
CA ALA A 66 8.28 1.77 -3.52
C ALA A 66 7.70 3.15 -3.17
N GLN A 67 6.56 3.53 -3.77
CA GLN A 67 5.89 4.78 -3.44
C GLN A 67 5.37 4.78 -2.00
N CYS A 68 4.77 3.67 -1.57
CA CYS A 68 4.30 3.50 -0.20
C CYS A 68 5.44 3.66 0.81
N LEU A 69 6.56 2.97 0.56
CA LEU A 69 7.76 3.06 1.39
C LEU A 69 8.39 4.46 1.39
N GLY A 70 8.32 5.18 0.27
CA GLY A 70 8.75 6.58 0.21
C GLY A 70 7.93 7.48 1.13
N VAL A 71 6.62 7.24 1.25
CA VAL A 71 5.76 7.97 2.20
C VAL A 71 6.14 7.60 3.64
N ALA A 72 6.30 6.31 3.93
CA ALA A 72 6.68 5.84 5.27
C ALA A 72 8.04 6.39 5.72
N ALA A 73 9.03 6.46 4.82
CA ALA A 73 10.33 7.06 5.11
C ALA A 73 10.31 8.59 5.27
N SER A 74 9.23 9.25 4.81
CA SER A 74 9.04 10.70 4.95
C SER A 74 8.30 11.10 6.24
N MET A 75 7.85 10.11 7.03
CA MET A 75 7.27 10.37 8.34
C MET A 75 8.33 10.93 9.28
N GLU A 76 7.89 11.83 10.15
CA GLU A 76 8.78 12.56 11.04
C GLU A 76 8.93 11.87 12.39
N TYR A 77 7.90 11.17 12.86
CA TYR A 77 7.99 10.26 13.99
C TYR A 77 8.23 8.83 13.53
N THR A 78 9.22 8.16 14.14
CA THR A 78 9.54 6.76 13.85
C THR A 78 8.32 5.85 14.02
N THR A 79 7.49 6.06 15.05
CA THR A 79 6.27 5.27 15.29
C THR A 79 5.31 5.34 14.09
N ASN A 80 5.12 6.54 13.54
CA ASN A 80 4.27 6.76 12.37
C ASN A 80 4.90 6.19 11.11
N GLY A 81 6.24 6.25 11.00
CA GLY A 81 7.00 5.61 9.95
C GLY A 81 6.81 4.09 9.94
N ASP A 82 6.88 3.45 11.11
CA ASP A 82 6.67 2.01 11.25
C ASP A 82 5.22 1.62 11.00
N GLU A 83 4.23 2.37 11.52
CA GLU A 83 2.82 2.16 11.18
C GLU A 83 2.61 2.26 9.66
N ALA A 84 3.23 3.23 9.00
CA ALA A 84 3.13 3.38 7.55
C ALA A 84 3.77 2.20 6.80
N ARG A 85 4.90 1.67 7.28
CA ARG A 85 5.51 0.44 6.73
C ARG A 85 4.59 -0.77 6.90
N MET A 86 3.90 -0.87 8.03
CA MET A 86 2.89 -1.91 8.25
C MET A 86 1.74 -1.76 7.26
N VAL A 87 1.23 -0.54 7.04
CA VAL A 87 0.24 -0.29 5.96
C VAL A 87 0.78 -0.75 4.60
N CYS A 88 2.05 -0.46 4.27
CA CYS A 88 2.67 -0.93 3.04
C CYS A 88 2.73 -2.46 2.94
N LEU A 89 2.96 -3.15 4.05
CA LEU A 89 3.06 -4.61 4.11
C LEU A 89 1.69 -5.28 4.00
N TYR A 90 0.70 -4.86 4.78
CA TYR A 90 -0.59 -5.53 4.88
C TYR A 90 -1.56 -5.10 3.78
N ASP A 91 -1.60 -3.82 3.44
CA ASP A 91 -2.68 -3.28 2.61
C ASP A 91 -2.37 -3.30 1.11
N LEU A 92 -1.11 -3.44 0.70
CA LEU A 92 -0.75 -3.64 -0.71
C LEU A 92 -0.87 -5.11 -1.14
N GLY A 93 -1.19 -6.00 -0.19
CA GLY A 93 -1.57 -7.39 -0.43
C GLY A 93 -0.57 -8.18 -1.28
N SER A 94 -1.04 -8.75 -2.39
CA SER A 94 -0.27 -9.58 -3.31
C SER A 94 0.78 -8.83 -4.14
N ARG A 95 0.79 -7.48 -4.08
CA ARG A 95 1.77 -6.66 -4.81
C ARG A 95 3.15 -6.66 -4.16
N VAL A 96 3.22 -7.04 -2.88
CA VAL A 96 4.49 -7.17 -2.16
C VAL A 96 5.11 -8.51 -2.55
N SER A 97 6.35 -8.49 -3.05
CA SER A 97 7.15 -9.70 -3.26
C SER A 97 7.89 -10.13 -1.98
N ALA A 98 8.38 -11.37 -1.91
CA ALA A 98 9.16 -11.84 -0.76
C ALA A 98 10.41 -10.97 -0.49
N LYS A 99 11.04 -10.46 -1.55
CA LYS A 99 12.20 -9.55 -1.46
C LYS A 99 11.81 -8.20 -0.87
N GLU A 100 10.70 -7.62 -1.33
CA GLU A 100 10.18 -6.37 -0.78
C GLU A 100 9.71 -6.54 0.65
N CYS A 101 9.08 -7.67 0.97
CA CYS A 101 8.68 -8.02 2.33
C CYS A 101 9.89 -7.96 3.27
N LEU A 102 10.99 -8.64 2.92
CA LEU A 102 12.23 -8.57 3.69
C LEU A 102 12.76 -7.14 3.83
N ALA A 103 12.74 -6.34 2.76
CA ALA A 103 13.18 -4.95 2.81
C ALA A 103 12.31 -4.10 3.75
N ILE A 104 10.99 -4.27 3.72
CA ILE A 104 10.05 -3.59 4.61
C ILE A 104 10.36 -3.95 6.07
N THR A 105 10.49 -5.24 6.39
CA THR A 105 10.74 -5.69 7.78
C THR A 105 12.08 -5.25 8.37
N LYS A 106 13.06 -4.94 7.52
CA LYS A 106 14.36 -4.39 7.94
C LYS A 106 14.31 -2.89 8.22
N ALA A 107 13.32 -2.20 7.65
CA ALA A 107 13.14 -0.77 7.83
C ALA A 107 12.24 -0.44 9.04
N ILE A 108 11.63 -1.44 9.68
CA ILE A 108 10.87 -1.29 10.91
C ILE A 108 11.85 -1.24 12.09
N GLU A 109 11.76 -0.16 12.87
CA GLU A 109 12.68 0.15 13.97
C GLU A 109 12.22 -0.52 15.27
N TYR A 110 10.92 -0.59 15.53
CA TYR A 110 10.39 -1.18 16.76
C TYR A 110 10.43 -2.72 16.71
N PRO A 111 11.01 -3.38 17.74
CA PRO A 111 11.15 -4.84 17.80
C PRO A 111 9.83 -5.61 17.63
N ASP A 112 8.76 -5.15 18.28
CA ASP A 112 7.44 -5.82 18.27
C ASP A 112 6.85 -5.83 16.85
N SER A 113 6.75 -4.65 16.24
CA SER A 113 6.26 -4.51 14.86
C SER A 113 7.18 -5.19 13.85
N GLY A 114 8.49 -5.18 14.11
CA GLY A 114 9.48 -5.82 13.24
C GLY A 114 9.32 -7.34 13.22
N ASP A 115 9.17 -7.97 14.38
CA ASP A 115 8.98 -9.42 14.49
C ASP A 115 7.61 -9.85 13.95
N GLU A 116 6.56 -9.07 14.21
CA GLU A 116 5.24 -9.29 13.61
C GLU A 116 5.31 -9.27 12.08
N ALA A 117 5.96 -8.25 11.50
CA ALA A 117 6.13 -8.12 10.07
C ALA A 117 6.94 -9.28 9.47
N ARG A 118 7.98 -9.77 10.16
CA ARG A 118 8.79 -10.92 9.71
C ARG A 118 7.97 -12.20 9.70
N TRP A 119 7.16 -12.42 10.73
CA TRP A 119 6.23 -13.55 10.77
C TRP A 119 5.19 -13.46 9.66
N GLU A 120 4.68 -12.26 9.36
CA GLU A 120 3.79 -12.06 8.23
C GLU A 120 4.45 -12.42 6.90
N CYS A 121 5.69 -12.01 6.67
CA CYS A 121 6.45 -12.40 5.48
C CYS A 121 6.64 -13.92 5.38
N ILE A 122 7.03 -14.59 6.47
CA ILE A 122 7.20 -16.05 6.49
C ILE A 122 5.88 -16.74 6.12
N ARG A 123 4.76 -16.33 6.73
CA ARG A 123 3.44 -16.95 6.48
C ARG A 123 2.96 -16.70 5.06
N ARG A 124 3.05 -15.45 4.58
CA ARG A 124 2.56 -15.05 3.26
C ARG A 124 3.29 -15.75 2.12
N PHE A 125 4.59 -15.99 2.27
CA PHE A 125 5.43 -16.61 1.24
C PHE A 125 5.84 -18.04 1.59
N ASN A 126 5.14 -18.71 2.50
CA ASN A 126 5.55 -20.04 2.99
C ASN A 126 5.78 -21.06 1.85
N LYS A 127 4.95 -21.03 0.81
CA LYS A 127 5.03 -21.92 -0.37
C LYS A 127 6.09 -21.52 -1.41
N SER A 128 6.68 -20.34 -1.28
CA SER A 128 7.64 -19.80 -2.28
C SER A 128 9.00 -19.46 -1.69
N LEU A 129 9.13 -19.41 -0.36
CA LEU A 129 10.40 -19.26 0.32
C LEU A 129 11.17 -20.58 0.29
N SER A 130 12.44 -20.51 -0.05
CA SER A 130 13.38 -21.58 0.32
C SER A 130 13.64 -21.56 1.82
N THR A 131 14.04 -22.72 2.39
CA THR A 131 14.53 -22.83 3.77
C THR A 131 15.59 -21.79 4.10
N LYS A 132 16.50 -21.51 3.14
CA LYS A 132 17.54 -20.49 3.30
C LYS A 132 16.95 -19.09 3.46
N GLN A 133 15.97 -18.72 2.62
CA GLN A 133 15.32 -17.41 2.72
C GLN A 133 14.47 -17.29 3.99
N CYS A 134 13.75 -18.34 4.37
CA CYS A 134 12.99 -18.36 5.63
C CYS A 134 13.93 -18.12 6.83
N ARG A 135 15.09 -18.79 6.87
CA ARG A 135 16.09 -18.58 7.94
C ARG A 135 16.65 -17.17 8.01
N VAL A 136 16.63 -16.40 6.91
CA VAL A 136 17.00 -14.98 6.95
C VAL A 136 16.00 -14.18 7.77
N PHE A 137 14.69 -14.44 7.63
CA PHE A 137 13.67 -13.82 8.47
C PHE A 137 13.81 -14.25 9.93
N ALA A 138 14.00 -15.55 10.18
CA ALA A 138 14.16 -16.08 11.53
C ALA A 138 15.33 -15.45 12.29
N LYS A 139 16.50 -15.32 11.64
CA LYS A 139 17.68 -14.68 12.22
C LYS A 139 17.57 -13.17 12.38
N ALA A 140 16.64 -12.54 11.68
CA ALA A 140 16.37 -11.11 11.79
C ALA A 140 15.34 -10.79 12.89
N MET A 141 14.76 -11.79 13.54
CA MET A 141 13.88 -11.58 14.69
C MET A 141 14.65 -10.93 15.83
N SER A 142 14.00 -9.97 16.48
CA SER A 142 14.53 -9.16 17.57
C SER A 142 14.50 -9.94 18.88
N TYR A 143 13.41 -10.69 19.11
CA TYR A 143 13.27 -11.50 20.32
C TYR A 143 13.79 -12.93 20.12
N PRO A 144 14.64 -13.45 21.03
CA PRO A 144 15.19 -14.80 20.92
C PRO A 144 14.13 -15.91 20.80
N ALA A 145 13.02 -15.79 21.53
CA ALA A 145 11.92 -16.75 21.45
C ALA A 145 11.28 -16.79 20.05
N ASN A 146 11.12 -15.62 19.42
CA ASN A 146 10.60 -15.52 18.05
C ASN A 146 11.61 -16.08 17.04
N ALA A 147 12.91 -15.78 17.22
CA ALA A 147 13.97 -16.31 16.38
C ALA A 147 13.99 -17.84 16.39
N GLN A 148 14.01 -18.45 17.58
CA GLN A 148 14.02 -19.91 17.74
C GLN A 148 12.77 -20.56 17.13
N ARG A 149 11.59 -19.99 17.39
CA ARG A 149 10.33 -20.48 16.82
C ARG A 149 10.32 -20.39 15.30
N ALA A 150 10.81 -19.29 14.74
CA ALA A 150 10.92 -19.11 13.30
C ALA A 150 11.95 -20.09 12.69
N GLU A 151 13.08 -20.34 13.35
CA GLU A 151 14.08 -21.31 12.87
C GLU A 151 13.54 -22.74 12.82
N GLN A 152 12.76 -23.13 13.83
CA GLN A 152 12.05 -24.42 13.86
C GLN A 152 11.04 -24.50 12.71
N TYR A 153 10.20 -23.47 12.55
CA TYR A 153 9.23 -23.38 11.46
C TYR A 153 9.91 -23.54 10.09
N CYS A 154 10.99 -22.79 9.84
CA CYS A 154 11.72 -22.84 8.59
C CYS A 154 12.35 -24.22 8.27
N SER A 155 12.59 -25.03 9.29
CA SER A 155 13.28 -26.33 9.16
C SER A 155 12.32 -27.52 9.09
N GLY A 156 11.10 -27.40 9.64
CA GLY A 156 10.16 -28.52 9.74
C GLY A 156 8.77 -28.28 9.14
N GLU A 157 8.35 -27.04 8.96
CA GLU A 157 6.95 -26.69 8.61
C GLU A 157 6.81 -25.88 7.31
N LEU A 158 7.92 -25.56 6.66
CA LEU A 158 7.91 -24.89 5.35
C LEU A 158 7.41 -25.88 4.28
N GLN A 159 6.34 -25.51 3.57
CA GLN A 159 5.64 -26.35 2.58
C GLN A 159 6.20 -26.18 1.17
#